data_AF-I3E205-F1
#
_entry.id   AF-I3E205-F1
#
_cell.length_a   1.000
_cell.length_b   1.000
_cell.length_c   1.000
_cell.angle_alpha   90.00
_cell.angle_beta   90.00
_cell.angle_gamma   90.00
#
_symmetry.space_group_name_H-M   'P 1'
#
loop_
_entity.id
_entity.type
_entity.pdbx_description
1 polymer ?
#
loop_
_entity_poly.entity_id
_entity_poly.type
_entity_poly.pdbx_seq_one_letter_code
_entity_poly.pdbx_strand_id
1 'polypeptide(L)'
;MFKKQINIKGSIIECGVHHGSGVMAWAKLSAALEPYALHRRIIGFDTFEGFCHIANEDRTSVESKQNKELQVGGFSTEHDVYEELQELIKEFDDNRYLNQFPKVFLVKGDATETIPKYVEENPHLLVSLLFLDFDLYEPTKVALEYFLPRMCKEQLLPLMKLIIFGGQVRHKLY
;
A
#
# COMPACT_ATOMS: atom_id res chain seq x y z
N MET A 1 14.14 5.03 4.67
CA MET A 1 13.00 4.09 4.78
C MET A 1 13.37 2.73 4.21
N PHE A 2 13.42 2.56 2.90
CA PHE A 2 13.69 1.26 2.23
C PHE A 2 14.91 0.48 2.77
N LYS A 3 16.05 1.15 3.01
CA LYS A 3 17.26 0.47 3.53
C LYS A 3 17.04 -0.22 4.89
N LYS A 4 16.06 0.21 5.69
CA LYS A 4 15.74 -0.40 7.00
C LYS A 4 15.05 -1.76 6.85
N GLN A 5 14.34 -2.00 5.74
CA GLN A 5 13.62 -3.26 5.51
C GLN A 5 14.43 -4.30 4.72
N ILE A 6 15.59 -3.95 4.18
CA ILE A 6 16.33 -4.78 3.21
C ILE A 6 16.69 -6.18 3.73
N ASN A 7 16.99 -6.30 5.03
CA ASN A 7 17.34 -7.58 5.67
C ASN A 7 16.12 -8.35 6.21
N ILE A 8 14.93 -7.81 6.02
CA ILE A 8 13.66 -8.40 6.45
C ILE A 8 13.10 -9.22 5.30
N LYS A 9 12.67 -10.46 5.54
CA LYS A 9 12.00 -11.24 4.49
C LYS A 9 10.53 -10.82 4.36
N GLY A 10 10.05 -10.75 3.14
CA GLY A 10 8.65 -10.45 2.85
C GLY A 10 8.47 -9.45 1.72
N SER A 11 7.21 -9.15 1.43
CA SER A 11 6.80 -8.17 0.43
C SER A 11 6.61 -6.79 1.07
N ILE A 12 6.68 -5.76 0.23
CA ILE A 12 6.31 -4.40 0.59
C ILE A 12 4.84 -4.22 0.22
N ILE A 13 4.04 -3.79 1.19
CA ILE A 13 2.62 -3.50 1.02
C ILE A 13 2.40 -2.00 1.06
N GLU A 14 1.71 -1.48 0.07
CA GLU A 14 1.24 -0.09 -0.01
C GLU A 14 -0.29 -0.08 -0.04
N CYS A 15 -0.87 0.73 0.81
CA CYS A 15 -2.31 0.87 1.02
C CYS A 15 -2.69 2.30 0.63
N GLY A 16 -3.30 2.50 -0.53
CA GLY A 16 -3.44 3.82 -1.16
C GLY A 16 -2.32 4.03 -2.18
N VAL A 17 -2.58 3.66 -3.44
CA VAL A 17 -1.63 3.73 -4.56
C VAL A 17 -1.76 5.07 -5.29
N HIS A 18 -2.97 5.59 -5.44
CA HIS A 18 -3.28 6.78 -6.24
C HIS A 18 -2.60 6.70 -7.63
N HIS A 19 -1.83 7.72 -8.04
CA HIS A 19 -1.05 7.71 -9.28
C HIS A 19 0.20 6.79 -9.28
N GLY A 20 0.38 5.93 -8.27
CA GLY A 20 1.42 4.90 -8.23
C GLY A 20 2.85 5.38 -7.96
N SER A 21 3.03 6.63 -7.53
CA SER A 21 4.36 7.18 -7.21
C SER A 21 5.10 6.39 -6.13
N GLY A 22 4.40 5.95 -5.08
CA GLY A 22 4.95 5.13 -4.00
C GLY A 22 5.32 3.74 -4.50
N VAL A 23 4.35 3.02 -5.06
CA VAL A 23 4.54 1.67 -5.60
C VAL A 23 5.73 1.60 -6.56
N MET A 24 5.82 2.53 -7.50
CA MET A 24 6.92 2.57 -8.47
C MET A 24 8.25 2.98 -7.84
N ALA A 25 8.25 3.85 -6.82
CA ALA A 25 9.46 4.16 -6.06
C ALA A 25 10.00 2.91 -5.33
N TRP A 26 9.13 2.13 -4.68
CA TRP A 26 9.53 0.88 -4.03
C TRP A 26 10.05 -0.14 -5.03
N ALA A 27 9.40 -0.27 -6.19
CA ALA A 27 9.81 -1.16 -7.26
C ALA A 27 11.23 -0.81 -7.76
N LYS A 28 11.47 0.46 -8.09
CA LYS A 28 12.78 0.96 -8.55
C LYS A 28 13.86 0.81 -7.48
N LEU A 29 13.56 1.13 -6.23
CA LEU A 29 14.50 0.94 -5.12
C LEU A 29 14.84 -0.54 -4.90
N SER A 30 13.86 -1.43 -5.01
CA SER A 30 14.09 -2.87 -4.90
C SER A 30 14.91 -3.41 -6.07
N ALA A 31 14.63 -3.00 -7.30
CA ALA A 31 15.45 -3.41 -8.45
C ALA A 31 16.90 -2.91 -8.34
N ALA A 32 17.11 -1.69 -7.83
CA ALA A 32 18.44 -1.11 -7.71
C ALA A 32 19.26 -1.68 -6.53
N LEU A 33 18.62 -1.92 -5.38
CA LEU A 33 19.31 -2.29 -4.14
C LEU A 33 19.24 -3.79 -3.83
N GLU A 34 18.26 -4.49 -4.40
CA GLU A 34 18.02 -5.92 -4.19
C GLU A 34 17.72 -6.64 -5.53
N PRO A 35 18.60 -6.56 -6.55
CA PRO A 35 18.31 -7.01 -7.93
C PRO A 35 17.94 -8.49 -8.04
N TYR A 36 18.36 -9.32 -7.08
CA TYR A 36 18.10 -10.76 -7.04
C TYR A 36 16.98 -11.17 -6.07
N ALA A 37 16.32 -10.22 -5.40
CA ALA A 37 15.28 -10.52 -4.42
C ALA A 37 13.93 -10.80 -5.09
N LEU A 38 13.75 -12.02 -5.60
CA LEU A 38 12.49 -12.50 -6.20
C LEU A 38 11.33 -12.56 -5.20
N HIS A 39 11.64 -12.76 -3.92
CA HIS A 39 10.66 -12.81 -2.83
C HIS A 39 10.17 -11.41 -2.40
N ARG A 40 10.85 -10.34 -2.84
CA ARG A 40 10.47 -8.96 -2.55
C ARG A 40 9.49 -8.48 -3.63
N ARG A 41 8.21 -8.78 -3.44
CA ARG A 41 7.13 -8.22 -4.26
C ARG A 41 6.72 -6.85 -3.71
N ILE A 42 6.25 -5.97 -4.58
CA ILE A 42 5.58 -4.71 -4.21
C ILE A 42 4.11 -4.89 -4.51
N ILE A 43 3.26 -4.76 -3.49
CA ILE A 43 1.81 -5.01 -3.61
C ILE A 43 1.08 -3.73 -3.22
N GLY A 44 0.34 -3.16 -4.16
CA GLY A 44 -0.47 -1.96 -3.97
C GLY A 44 -1.96 -2.29 -3.90
N PHE A 45 -2.65 -1.76 -2.90
CA PHE A 45 -4.11 -1.85 -2.75
C PHE A 45 -4.73 -0.48 -2.97
N ASP A 46 -5.66 -0.37 -3.90
CA ASP A 46 -6.41 0.85 -4.17
C ASP A 46 -7.73 0.53 -4.89
N THR A 47 -8.71 1.41 -4.78
CA THR A 47 -9.95 1.33 -5.53
C THR A 47 -9.73 1.77 -6.98
N PHE A 48 -8.77 2.68 -7.21
CA PHE A 48 -8.55 3.43 -8.46
C PHE A 48 -9.77 4.25 -8.90
N GLU A 49 -10.74 4.41 -8.00
CA GLU A 49 -12.02 5.10 -8.24
C GLU A 49 -12.26 6.19 -7.17
N GLY A 50 -11.25 6.46 -6.32
CA GLY A 50 -11.35 7.36 -5.18
C GLY A 50 -12.00 6.71 -3.95
N PHE A 51 -12.41 7.52 -2.98
CA PHE A 51 -13.01 7.00 -1.74
C PHE A 51 -14.39 6.36 -1.96
N CYS A 52 -14.54 5.08 -1.61
CA CYS A 52 -15.82 4.35 -1.71
C CYS A 52 -16.80 4.71 -0.58
N HIS A 53 -16.30 4.83 0.65
CA HIS A 53 -17.08 5.12 1.84
C HIS A 53 -16.31 6.04 2.79
N ILE A 54 -17.02 6.81 3.62
CA ILE A 54 -16.42 7.72 4.60
C ILE A 54 -17.09 7.51 5.94
N ALA A 55 -16.31 7.09 6.94
CA ALA A 55 -16.81 6.84 8.27
C ALA A 55 -17.07 8.16 9.03
N ASN A 56 -17.86 8.09 10.10
CA ASN A 56 -18.11 9.28 10.93
C ASN A 56 -16.82 9.75 11.61
N GLU A 57 -15.96 8.81 11.97
CA GLU A 57 -14.61 8.99 12.50
C GLU A 57 -13.75 9.84 11.56
N ASP A 58 -13.99 9.77 10.24
CA ASP A 58 -13.26 10.53 9.23
C ASP A 58 -13.56 12.04 9.25
N ARG A 59 -14.70 12.44 9.80
CA ARG A 59 -15.19 13.84 9.80
C ARG A 59 -14.89 14.64 11.09
N THR A 60 -14.09 14.06 11.99
CA THR A 60 -13.97 14.55 13.37
C THR A 60 -12.90 15.63 13.58
N SER A 61 -11.90 15.72 12.70
CA SER A 61 -10.77 16.66 12.84
C SER A 61 -11.02 18.01 12.15
N VAL A 62 -10.29 19.06 12.56
CA VAL A 62 -10.36 20.37 11.88
C VAL A 62 -9.87 20.27 10.43
N GLU A 63 -8.85 19.44 10.20
CA GLU A 63 -8.27 19.19 8.87
C GLU A 63 -9.23 18.42 7.95
N SER A 64 -9.97 17.44 8.49
CA SER A 64 -10.99 16.71 7.71
C SER A 64 -12.16 17.60 7.29
N LYS A 65 -12.53 18.58 8.11
CA LYS A 65 -13.56 19.58 7.76
C LYS A 65 -13.15 20.54 6.63
N GLN A 66 -11.85 20.68 6.37
CA GLN A 66 -11.31 21.54 5.31
C GLN A 66 -10.87 20.75 4.07
N ASN A 67 -10.79 19.42 4.16
CA ASN A 67 -10.40 18.57 3.04
C ASN A 67 -11.58 18.41 2.06
N LYS A 68 -11.48 19.08 0.92
CA LYS A 68 -12.49 19.01 -0.16
C LYS A 68 -12.59 17.61 -0.79
N GLU A 69 -11.52 16.82 -0.69
CA GLU A 69 -11.47 15.45 -1.21
C GLU A 69 -12.08 14.44 -0.23
N LEU A 70 -12.47 14.84 0.99
CA LEU A 70 -13.12 13.93 1.95
C LEU A 70 -14.61 13.75 1.65
N GLN A 71 -14.90 13.31 0.42
CA GLN A 71 -16.22 12.96 -0.09
C GLN A 71 -16.13 11.66 -0.92
N VAL A 72 -17.26 10.98 -1.12
CA VAL A 72 -17.29 9.78 -1.97
C VAL A 72 -16.82 10.17 -3.38
N GLY A 73 -15.86 9.42 -3.93
CA GLY A 73 -15.19 9.74 -5.21
C GLY A 73 -14.13 10.85 -5.12
N GLY A 74 -13.79 11.35 -3.93
CA GLY A 74 -12.61 12.20 -3.74
C GLY A 74 -11.32 11.45 -4.09
N PHE A 75 -10.36 12.16 -4.68
CA PHE A 75 -9.18 11.59 -5.35
C PHE A 75 -9.46 10.67 -6.56
N SER A 76 -10.70 10.66 -7.09
CA SER A 76 -10.95 10.05 -8.39
C SER A 76 -10.27 10.86 -9.50
N THR A 77 -9.90 10.18 -10.58
CA THR A 77 -9.27 10.80 -11.74
C THR A 77 -10.12 10.53 -12.97
N GLU A 78 -10.08 11.42 -13.95
CA GLU A 78 -10.89 11.28 -15.18
C GLU A 78 -10.37 10.19 -16.13
N HIS A 79 -9.19 9.63 -15.86
CA HIS A 79 -8.51 8.65 -16.70
C HIS A 79 -8.27 7.34 -15.95
N ASP A 80 -8.13 6.23 -16.67
CA ASP A 80 -7.89 4.91 -16.08
C ASP A 80 -6.44 4.78 -15.60
N VAL A 81 -6.19 5.26 -14.38
CA VAL A 81 -4.89 5.17 -13.70
C VAL A 81 -4.44 3.72 -13.50
N TYR A 82 -5.39 2.79 -13.35
CA TYR A 82 -5.04 1.38 -13.20
C TYR A 82 -4.41 0.85 -14.48
N GLU A 83 -5.03 1.09 -15.64
CA GLU A 83 -4.50 0.69 -16.94
C GLU A 83 -3.15 1.36 -17.23
N GLU A 84 -3.03 2.67 -17.01
CA GLU A 84 -1.77 3.40 -17.17
C GLU A 84 -0.65 2.81 -16.30
N LEU A 85 -0.94 2.50 -15.04
CA LEU A 85 0.05 1.88 -14.15
C LEU A 85 0.43 0.47 -14.59
N GLN A 86 -0.48 -0.32 -15.14
CA GLN A 86 -0.14 -1.63 -15.70
C GLN A 86 0.84 -1.50 -16.86
N GLU A 87 0.67 -0.50 -17.74
CA GLU A 87 1.63 -0.21 -18.81
C GLU A 87 2.99 0.21 -18.27
N LEU A 88 3.02 1.09 -17.27
CA LEU A 88 4.26 1.54 -16.63
C LEU A 88 4.98 0.41 -15.88
N ILE A 89 4.24 -0.49 -15.23
CA ILE A 89 4.78 -1.68 -14.58
C ILE A 89 5.39 -2.61 -15.62
N LYS A 90 4.71 -2.81 -16.75
CA LYS A 90 5.23 -3.62 -17.86
C LYS A 90 6.55 -3.04 -18.38
N GLU A 91 6.60 -1.74 -18.67
CA GLU A 91 7.84 -1.08 -19.11
C GLU A 91 8.96 -1.19 -18.07
N PHE A 92 8.62 -1.03 -16.79
CA PHE A 92 9.58 -1.23 -15.70
C PHE A 92 10.11 -2.66 -15.66
N ASP A 93 9.24 -3.65 -15.81
CA ASP A 93 9.62 -5.06 -15.81
C ASP A 93 10.52 -5.38 -17.01
N ASP A 94 10.20 -4.90 -18.21
CA ASP A 94 10.99 -5.13 -19.43
C ASP A 94 12.45 -4.64 -19.29
N ASN A 95 12.70 -3.62 -18.46
CA ASN A 95 14.01 -2.98 -18.29
C ASN A 95 14.84 -3.46 -17.07
N ARG A 96 14.38 -4.45 -16.28
CA ARG A 96 15.13 -4.93 -15.09
C ARG A 96 15.73 -6.33 -15.28
N TYR A 97 16.75 -6.64 -14.48
CA TYR A 97 17.57 -7.86 -14.64
C TYR A 97 16.79 -9.19 -14.57
N LEU A 98 15.70 -9.26 -13.80
CA LEU A 98 14.86 -10.47 -13.62
C LEU A 98 13.45 -10.27 -14.18
N ASN A 99 13.35 -9.65 -15.35
CA ASN A 99 12.10 -9.23 -16.01
C ASN A 99 11.05 -10.34 -16.19
N GLN A 100 11.46 -11.61 -16.25
CA GLN A 100 10.55 -12.75 -16.40
C GLN A 100 9.70 -13.06 -15.15
N PHE A 101 10.01 -12.46 -14.00
CA PHE A 101 9.28 -12.67 -12.74
C PHE A 101 8.60 -11.39 -12.29
N PRO A 102 7.27 -11.27 -12.31
CA PRO A 102 6.58 -10.01 -11.96
C PRO A 102 7.00 -9.48 -10.59
N LYS A 103 7.26 -8.17 -10.51
CA LYS A 103 7.74 -7.51 -9.29
C LYS A 103 6.63 -6.73 -8.57
N VAL A 104 5.77 -6.08 -9.34
CA VAL A 104 4.70 -5.21 -8.85
C VAL A 104 3.35 -5.88 -9.09
N PHE A 105 2.48 -5.83 -8.08
CA PHE A 105 1.13 -6.38 -8.12
C PHE A 105 0.16 -5.32 -7.63
N LEU A 106 -0.85 -5.00 -8.43
CA LEU A 106 -1.92 -4.08 -8.06
C LEU A 106 -3.20 -4.87 -7.80
N VAL A 107 -3.79 -4.63 -6.63
CA VAL A 107 -5.07 -5.19 -6.22
C VAL A 107 -6.10 -4.07 -6.27
N LYS A 108 -6.95 -4.10 -7.32
CA LYS A 108 -8.03 -3.14 -7.50
C LYS A 108 -9.25 -3.55 -6.66
N GLY A 109 -9.79 -2.61 -5.88
CA GLY A 109 -11.06 -2.74 -5.17
C GLY A 109 -11.04 -2.13 -3.77
N ASP A 110 -12.14 -2.26 -3.05
CA ASP A 110 -12.23 -1.80 -1.66
C ASP A 110 -11.25 -2.58 -0.77
N ALA A 111 -10.36 -1.88 -0.10
CA ALA A 111 -9.37 -2.45 0.80
C ALA A 111 -9.99 -3.30 1.93
N THR A 112 -11.21 -2.95 2.38
CA THR A 112 -11.93 -3.70 3.42
C THR A 112 -12.33 -5.11 2.98
N GLU A 113 -12.50 -5.34 1.68
CA GLU A 113 -12.83 -6.65 1.12
C GLU A 113 -11.61 -7.36 0.52
N THR A 114 -10.79 -6.60 -0.22
CA THR A 114 -9.65 -7.13 -0.98
C THR A 114 -8.50 -7.56 -0.07
N ILE A 115 -8.23 -6.86 1.04
CA ILE A 115 -7.14 -7.23 1.96
C ILE A 115 -7.41 -8.59 2.64
N PRO A 116 -8.58 -8.82 3.28
CA PRO A 116 -8.90 -10.13 3.86
C PRO A 116 -8.78 -11.26 2.83
N LYS A 117 -9.38 -11.07 1.65
CA LYS A 117 -9.34 -12.04 0.55
C LYS A 117 -7.91 -12.34 0.11
N TYR A 118 -7.10 -11.31 -0.10
CA TYR A 118 -5.70 -11.48 -0.51
C TYR A 118 -4.89 -12.25 0.52
N VAL A 119 -5.11 -11.99 1.81
CA VAL A 119 -4.40 -12.63 2.91
C VAL A 119 -4.82 -14.09 3.10
N GLU A 120 -6.07 -14.43 2.81
CA GLU A 120 -6.59 -15.80 2.77
C GLU A 120 -6.03 -16.58 1.59
N GLU A 121 -6.03 -16.00 0.38
CA GLU A 121 -5.48 -16.61 -0.83
C GLU A 121 -3.95 -16.75 -0.78
N ASN A 122 -3.28 -15.93 0.03
CA ASN A 122 -1.83 -15.92 0.20
C ASN A 122 -1.44 -16.21 1.68
N PRO A 123 -1.63 -17.45 2.16
CA PRO A 123 -1.32 -17.80 3.56
C PRO A 123 0.18 -17.69 3.89
N HIS A 124 1.04 -17.75 2.87
CA HIS A 124 2.50 -17.62 2.97
C HIS A 124 3.00 -16.17 2.88
N LEU A 125 2.11 -15.19 2.79
CA LEU A 125 2.48 -13.77 2.76
C LEU A 125 3.22 -13.38 4.04
N LEU A 126 4.43 -12.87 3.86
CA LEU A 126 5.20 -12.14 4.86
C LEU A 126 5.31 -10.68 4.45
N VAL A 127 5.26 -9.77 5.43
CA VAL A 127 5.31 -8.33 5.19
C VAL A 127 6.61 -7.76 5.76
N SER A 128 7.44 -7.17 4.90
CA SER A 128 8.69 -6.52 5.30
C SER A 128 8.55 -5.02 5.54
N LEU A 129 7.59 -4.40 4.86
CA LEU A 129 7.23 -2.98 5.00
C LEU A 129 5.74 -2.83 4.73
N LEU A 130 5.05 -2.12 5.61
CA LEU A 130 3.65 -1.73 5.47
C LEU A 130 3.57 -0.20 5.42
N PHE A 131 3.04 0.34 4.33
CA PHE A 131 2.85 1.77 4.10
C PHE A 131 1.34 2.06 4.02
N LEU A 132 0.80 2.88 4.94
CA LEU A 132 -0.64 3.14 5.08
C LEU A 132 -1.00 4.59 4.69
N ASP A 133 -1.66 4.74 3.56
CA ASP A 133 -2.01 6.02 2.94
C ASP A 133 -3.47 6.07 2.45
N PHE A 134 -4.36 5.30 3.09
CA PHE A 134 -5.79 5.31 2.74
C PHE A 134 -6.53 6.58 3.18
N ASP A 135 -5.96 7.37 4.09
CA ASP A 135 -6.58 8.51 4.79
C ASP A 135 -7.91 8.25 5.54
N LEU A 136 -8.54 7.09 5.32
CA LEU A 136 -9.78 6.65 5.92
C LEU A 136 -9.57 5.65 7.06
N TYR A 137 -10.42 5.72 8.08
CA TYR A 137 -10.32 4.89 9.27
C TYR A 137 -10.53 3.39 8.99
N GLU A 138 -11.64 3.03 8.36
CA GLU A 138 -12.05 1.63 8.12
C GLU A 138 -11.00 0.82 7.35
N PRO A 139 -10.51 1.24 6.17
CA PRO A 139 -9.52 0.47 5.43
C PRO A 139 -8.16 0.43 6.14
N THR A 140 -7.79 1.50 6.88
CA THR A 140 -6.57 1.50 7.70
C THR A 140 -6.64 0.47 8.82
N LYS A 141 -7.79 0.36 9.50
CA LYS A 141 -8.02 -0.63 10.55
C LYS A 141 -7.91 -2.05 9.98
N VAL A 142 -8.57 -2.33 8.86
CA VAL A 142 -8.50 -3.65 8.20
C VAL A 142 -7.06 -4.00 7.81
N ALA A 143 -6.32 -3.06 7.22
CA ALA A 143 -4.91 -3.28 6.87
C ALA A 143 -4.06 -3.66 8.08
N LEU A 144 -4.24 -2.97 9.21
CA LEU A 144 -3.53 -3.30 10.45
C LEU A 144 -3.92 -4.68 10.99
N GLU A 145 -5.21 -4.99 11.05
CA GLU A 145 -5.69 -6.28 11.57
C GLU A 145 -5.14 -7.47 10.78
N TYR A 146 -5.05 -7.35 9.45
CA TYR A 146 -4.65 -8.47 8.58
C TYR A 146 -3.16 -8.53 8.26
N PHE A 147 -2.47 -7.38 8.11
CA PHE A 147 -1.04 -7.38 7.75
C PHE A 147 -0.10 -7.35 8.95
N LEU A 148 -0.49 -6.74 10.08
CA LEU A 148 0.38 -6.68 11.26
C LEU A 148 0.78 -8.09 11.77
N PRO A 149 -0.12 -9.10 11.81
CA PRO A 149 0.25 -10.46 12.18
C PRO A 149 1.22 -11.14 11.20
N ARG A 150 1.35 -10.63 9.96
CA ARG A 150 2.23 -11.16 8.91
C ARG A 150 3.61 -10.48 8.90
N MET A 151 3.86 -9.54 9.81
CA MET A 151 5.16 -8.90 10.01
C MET A 151 6.02 -9.68 11.01
N CYS A 152 7.33 -9.71 10.83
CA CYS A 152 8.25 -10.36 11.78
C CYS A 152 8.21 -9.65 13.16
N LYS A 153 7.88 -10.40 14.22
CA LYS A 153 7.74 -9.90 15.60
C LYS A 153 8.96 -9.14 16.11
N GLU A 154 10.17 -9.63 15.80
CA GLU A 154 11.44 -9.01 16.21
C GLU A 154 11.68 -7.63 15.59
N GLN A 155 10.91 -7.27 14.57
CA GLN A 155 11.04 -6.03 13.82
C GLN A 155 9.80 -5.14 13.92
N LEU A 156 8.77 -5.60 14.65
CA LEU A 156 7.53 -4.85 14.88
C LEU A 156 7.82 -3.54 15.63
N LEU A 157 8.65 -3.55 16.68
CA LEU A 157 8.92 -2.36 17.49
C LEU A 157 9.65 -1.24 16.71
N PRO A 158 10.72 -1.54 15.93
CA PRO A 158 11.35 -0.56 15.05
C PRO A 158 10.44 -0.11 13.88
N LEU A 159 9.60 -1.01 13.34
CA LEU A 159 8.71 -0.71 12.21
C LEU A 159 7.37 -0.08 12.59
N MET A 160 6.92 -0.11 13.83
CA MET A 160 5.77 0.71 14.25
C MET A 160 6.04 2.21 14.06
N LYS A 161 7.31 2.64 14.10
CA LYS A 161 7.72 4.01 13.69
C LYS A 161 7.69 4.23 12.17
N LEU A 162 7.59 3.16 11.41
CA LEU A 162 7.65 3.10 9.95
C LEU A 162 6.27 2.83 9.32
N ILE A 163 5.27 2.48 10.13
CA ILE A 163 3.85 2.64 9.79
C ILE A 163 3.65 4.15 9.62
N ILE A 164 3.71 4.58 8.37
CA ILE A 164 3.37 5.94 8.00
C ILE A 164 1.86 5.94 7.89
N PHE A 165 1.25 6.87 8.63
CA PHE A 165 -0.15 7.23 8.47
C PHE A 165 -0.19 8.48 7.60
N GLY A 166 -0.97 8.43 6.52
CA GLY A 166 -1.52 9.62 5.86
C GLY A 166 -2.16 10.54 6.91
N GLY A 167 -2.02 11.85 6.71
CA GLY A 167 -2.06 12.88 7.76
C GLY A 167 -3.27 12.87 8.70
N GLN A 168 -4.38 12.24 8.33
CA GLN A 168 -5.64 12.30 9.08
C GLN A 168 -5.86 11.18 10.12
N VAL A 169 -5.16 10.04 10.02
CA VAL A 169 -5.47 8.85 10.84
C VAL A 169 -4.61 8.76 12.12
N ARG A 170 -3.51 9.53 12.21
CA ARG A 170 -2.57 9.51 13.36
C ARG A 170 -3.24 9.72 14.73
N HIS A 171 -4.33 10.47 14.80
CA HIS A 171 -5.00 10.82 16.06
C HIS A 171 -6.11 9.86 16.48
N LYS A 172 -6.46 8.86 15.67
CA LYS A 172 -7.69 8.04 15.86
C LYS A 172 -7.44 6.61 16.33
N LEU A 173 -6.20 6.14 16.29
CA LEU A 173 -5.82 4.76 16.62
C LEU A 173 -5.05 4.63 17.95
N TYR A 174 -4.95 5.73 18.72
CA TYR A 174 -4.36 5.79 20.05
C TYR A 174 -5.33 6.44 21.04
#